data_AF-A0AAV8FCH0-F1
#
_entry.id   AF-A0AAV8FCH0-F1
#
_cell.length_a   1.000
_cell.length_b   1.000
_cell.length_c   1.000
_cell.angle_alpha   90.00
_cell.angle_beta   90.00
_cell.angle_gamma   90.00
#
_symmetry.space_group_name_H-M   'P 1'
#
loop_
_entity.id
_entity.type
_entity.pdbx_description
1 polymer ?
#
loop_
_entity_poly.entity_id
_entity_poly.type
_entity_poly.pdbx_seq_one_letter_code
_entity_poly.pdbx_strand_id
1 'polypeptide(L)'
;MAQKQKQQPQNNHQRIYVLQLRKAESIHCLKEPHHLMCYYDYGTGRTNRLHPKHHHPLRRLFFLLSSLCFSLLFLSLLFYSLGTEQILQVERNLQVVPKPPCSSMQNNSICCDRTSIRTDICFMRGDVRTNSRSSSILLVSSPATSNITEEKIRPYTRKWEANVMSTIDELRLRQVADSRFHKCDVTHDVPAVVFSTGGYTGNVYHEFNDGILPLYITSQHFNRKVVFLILEYHDWWITKYGDVVSRLSKYKPIDFTSDKRTHCFKEVIVGVRIHDELTADPKKMIKGKTIRDFRRMLDDAYKGRIKYIERIDGRRSLVPVQYLPTSSTSEVYRPKLVFLSRSGGSRMIENEAELVAMAKAIGFQVQVLKPDRTTELCKIYRELNYSDAMIGVHGAAMTHFLFMRPGKVFIQIIPLGTDWAAETYYGQPATKLGLWYMPYKIQAKESSLYREYPKGDPVLTDPESVGKRGWEVTKKVYLDRQNVRLDLWRFRKRLVRAHAYLVAKKRNQNAQ
;
A
#
# COMPACT_ATOMS: atom_id res chain seq x y z
N MET A 1 26.26 -42.73 41.08
CA MET A 1 25.23 -41.69 40.89
C MET A 1 25.89 -40.47 40.25
N ALA A 2 25.50 -40.10 39.03
CA ALA A 2 25.79 -38.79 38.44
C ALA A 2 24.78 -38.52 37.33
N GLN A 3 24.04 -37.42 37.45
CA GLN A 3 22.93 -37.00 36.59
C GLN A 3 23.40 -36.60 35.18
N LYS A 4 22.70 -37.11 34.16
CA LYS A 4 22.75 -36.62 32.77
C LYS A 4 21.88 -35.38 32.62
N GLN A 5 22.49 -34.23 32.33
CA GLN A 5 21.81 -33.06 31.77
C GLN A 5 21.49 -33.32 30.29
N LYS A 6 20.21 -33.23 29.91
CA LYS A 6 19.74 -33.21 28.52
C LYS A 6 19.95 -31.80 27.94
N GLN A 7 20.81 -31.68 26.94
CA GLN A 7 20.91 -30.48 26.09
C GLN A 7 19.69 -30.39 25.16
N GLN A 8 19.11 -29.19 25.09
CA GLN A 8 18.05 -28.78 24.18
C GLN A 8 18.61 -28.62 22.74
N PRO A 9 17.93 -29.09 21.69
CA PRO A 9 18.42 -28.92 20.32
C PRO A 9 18.23 -27.47 19.84
N GLN A 10 19.32 -26.88 19.36
CA GLN A 10 19.31 -25.65 18.55
C GLN A 10 18.49 -25.87 17.28
N ASN A 11 17.39 -25.14 17.13
CA ASN A 11 16.58 -25.13 15.90
C ASN A 11 17.36 -24.44 14.77
N ASN A 12 18.06 -25.26 14.01
CA ASN A 12 18.72 -24.89 12.77
C ASN A 12 17.64 -24.53 11.74
N HIS A 13 17.66 -23.29 11.23
CA HIS A 13 16.64 -22.77 10.33
C HIS A 13 16.79 -23.37 8.92
N GLN A 14 16.09 -24.47 8.62
CA GLN A 14 15.86 -24.91 7.25
C GLN A 14 14.76 -24.07 6.61
N ARG A 15 15.14 -23.18 5.67
CA ARG A 15 14.21 -22.40 4.83
C ARG A 15 14.04 -23.11 3.49
N ILE A 16 12.80 -23.42 3.13
CA ILE A 16 12.43 -23.90 1.79
C ILE A 16 12.32 -22.67 0.88
N TYR A 17 13.04 -22.67 -0.24
CA TYR A 17 12.96 -21.63 -1.27
C TYR A 17 12.16 -22.17 -2.45
N VAL A 18 11.05 -21.51 -2.80
CA VAL A 18 10.27 -21.83 -4.00
C VAL A 18 10.90 -21.10 -5.19
N LEU A 19 11.43 -21.86 -6.16
CA LEU A 19 11.91 -21.36 -7.44
C LEU A 19 10.77 -21.46 -8.46
N GLN A 20 10.36 -20.33 -9.04
CA GLN A 20 9.34 -20.30 -10.10
C GLN A 20 10.03 -20.10 -11.45
N LEU A 21 10.08 -21.15 -12.27
CA LEU A 21 10.71 -21.16 -13.60
C LEU A 21 9.67 -20.82 -14.68
N ARG A 22 10.10 -20.12 -15.74
CA ARG A 22 9.29 -19.85 -16.94
C ARG A 22 9.38 -21.03 -17.92
N LYS A 23 8.34 -21.22 -18.72
CA LYS A 23 8.08 -22.37 -19.63
C LYS A 23 9.06 -22.55 -20.82
N ALA A 24 10.31 -22.10 -20.72
CA ALA A 24 11.28 -22.20 -21.82
C ALA A 24 12.70 -22.62 -21.42
N GLU A 25 12.94 -23.00 -20.15
CA GLU A 25 14.24 -23.56 -19.74
C GLU A 25 14.05 -25.03 -19.35
N SER A 26 14.34 -25.95 -20.28
CA SER A 26 14.49 -27.38 -19.96
C SER A 26 15.90 -27.60 -19.41
N ILE A 27 16.02 -27.85 -18.12
CA ILE A 27 17.23 -28.48 -17.55
C ILE A 27 16.79 -29.80 -16.92
N HIS A 28 17.47 -30.88 -17.32
CA HIS A 28 17.32 -32.21 -16.74
C HIS A 28 17.54 -32.16 -15.22
N CYS A 29 16.48 -32.37 -14.43
CA CYS A 29 16.60 -32.59 -12.99
C CYS A 29 17.16 -34.00 -12.73
N LEU A 30 18.47 -34.09 -12.43
CA LEU A 30 19.04 -35.29 -11.82
C LEU A 30 18.58 -35.39 -10.36
N LYS A 31 18.17 -36.62 -9.98
CA LYS A 31 17.59 -36.99 -8.68
C LYS A 31 18.56 -36.75 -7.52
N GLU A 32 18.13 -35.96 -6.54
CA GLU A 32 18.48 -36.16 -5.12
C GLU A 32 17.23 -35.93 -4.23
N PRO A 33 17.13 -36.61 -3.07
CA PRO A 33 15.84 -36.82 -2.43
C PRO A 33 15.46 -35.66 -1.49
N HIS A 34 14.19 -35.27 -1.59
CA HIS A 34 13.46 -34.32 -0.74
C HIS A 34 13.98 -32.87 -0.80
N HIS A 35 13.31 -32.02 -1.60
CA HIS A 35 13.04 -30.57 -1.37
C HIS A 35 12.83 -29.83 -2.71
N LEU A 36 11.71 -30.08 -3.40
CA LEU A 36 11.21 -29.18 -4.44
C LEU A 36 9.72 -29.48 -4.71
N MET A 37 8.87 -28.46 -4.73
CA MET A 37 7.47 -28.59 -5.17
C MET A 37 7.24 -27.60 -6.30
N CYS A 38 6.94 -28.11 -7.51
CA CYS A 38 6.70 -27.32 -8.72
C CYS A 38 5.19 -27.19 -8.97
N TYR A 39 4.71 -26.00 -9.33
CA TYR A 39 3.29 -25.76 -9.67
C TYR A 39 3.17 -25.23 -11.11
N TYR A 40 2.21 -25.75 -11.87
CA TYR A 40 1.83 -25.28 -13.20
C TYR A 40 0.46 -24.60 -13.15
N ASP A 41 0.36 -23.42 -13.76
CA ASP A 41 -0.91 -22.67 -13.84
C ASP A 41 -1.67 -23.02 -15.14
N TYR A 42 -2.93 -23.42 -14.98
CA TYR A 42 -3.88 -23.68 -16.07
C TYR A 42 -4.84 -22.50 -16.17
N GLY A 43 -4.70 -21.71 -17.24
CA GLY A 43 -5.60 -20.61 -17.53
C GLY A 43 -7.00 -21.09 -17.96
N THR A 44 -8.03 -20.47 -17.40
CA THR A 44 -9.42 -20.45 -17.90
C THR A 44 -9.72 -19.00 -18.28
N GLY A 45 -10.44 -18.61 -19.33
CA GLY A 45 -11.35 -19.27 -20.25
C GLY A 45 -12.42 -18.20 -20.60
N ARG A 46 -12.53 -17.80 -21.86
CA ARG A 46 -13.48 -16.78 -22.38
C ARG A 46 -14.94 -17.16 -22.09
N THR A 47 -15.81 -16.18 -21.88
CA THR A 47 -17.26 -16.33 -22.07
C THR A 47 -17.87 -15.19 -22.88
N ASN A 48 -18.87 -15.56 -23.67
CA ASN A 48 -19.44 -14.87 -24.83
C ASN A 48 -20.55 -13.87 -24.50
N ARG A 49 -20.79 -12.98 -25.49
CA ARG A 49 -21.88 -12.01 -25.64
C ARG A 49 -23.28 -12.64 -25.55
N LEU A 50 -24.25 -11.87 -25.03
CA LEU A 50 -25.67 -11.95 -25.40
C LEU A 50 -26.30 -10.53 -25.40
N HIS A 51 -27.02 -10.22 -26.47
CA HIS A 51 -27.94 -9.05 -26.63
C HIS A 51 -29.30 -9.36 -26.00
N PRO A 52 -30.13 -8.34 -25.67
CA PRO A 52 -31.36 -8.18 -26.45
C PRO A 52 -31.76 -6.71 -26.75
N LYS A 53 -32.83 -6.59 -27.54
CA LYS A 53 -33.32 -5.46 -28.34
C LYS A 53 -34.23 -4.47 -27.58
N HIS A 54 -34.42 -3.32 -28.25
CA HIS A 54 -35.25 -2.13 -27.98
C HIS A 54 -36.68 -2.34 -27.45
N HIS A 55 -37.17 -1.39 -26.64
CA HIS A 55 -38.47 -0.71 -26.79
C HIS A 55 -38.46 0.69 -26.09
N HIS A 56 -39.14 1.66 -26.69
CA HIS A 56 -39.47 3.03 -26.23
C HIS A 56 -40.99 3.24 -26.50
N PRO A 57 -41.67 4.33 -26.08
CA PRO A 57 -41.31 5.43 -25.17
C PRO A 57 -42.44 5.77 -24.15
N LEU A 58 -42.16 6.61 -23.14
CA LEU A 58 -43.16 7.57 -22.62
C LEU A 58 -42.47 8.75 -21.95
N ARG A 59 -42.63 9.90 -22.60
CA ARG A 59 -42.07 11.20 -22.27
C ARG A 59 -43.27 12.13 -22.14
N ARG A 60 -43.59 12.60 -20.92
CA ARG A 60 -44.39 13.79 -20.56
C ARG A 60 -44.92 13.65 -19.12
N LEU A 61 -44.07 13.94 -18.12
CA LEU A 61 -44.53 14.40 -16.79
C LEU A 61 -43.34 14.90 -15.94
N PHE A 62 -42.59 15.90 -16.39
CA PHE A 62 -41.44 16.42 -15.62
C PHE A 62 -41.20 17.93 -15.74
N PHE A 63 -42.27 18.72 -15.90
CA PHE A 63 -42.15 20.18 -16.02
C PHE A 63 -42.93 20.99 -14.98
N LEU A 64 -43.46 20.38 -13.91
CA LEU A 64 -44.15 21.12 -12.82
C LEU A 64 -43.56 20.93 -11.42
N LEU A 65 -42.52 20.10 -11.24
CA LEU A 65 -41.84 19.89 -9.95
C LEU A 65 -40.54 20.73 -9.77
N SER A 66 -40.14 21.51 -10.78
CA SER A 66 -38.88 22.27 -10.77
C SER A 66 -38.97 23.67 -10.14
N SER A 67 -40.19 24.19 -9.90
CA SER A 67 -40.36 25.57 -9.41
C SER A 67 -40.35 25.69 -7.87
N LEU A 68 -40.72 24.62 -7.15
CA LEU A 68 -40.83 24.63 -5.68
C LEU A 68 -39.51 24.34 -4.93
N CYS A 69 -38.44 23.88 -5.62
CA CYS A 69 -37.14 23.63 -4.99
C CYS A 69 -36.21 24.85 -4.92
N PHE A 70 -36.44 25.88 -5.73
CA PHE A 70 -35.54 27.04 -5.79
C PHE A 70 -35.75 28.04 -4.65
N SER A 71 -36.96 28.13 -4.09
CA SER A 71 -37.29 29.02 -2.97
C SER A 71 -36.79 28.51 -1.60
N LEU A 72 -36.56 27.20 -1.44
CA LEU A 72 -36.03 26.61 -0.20
C LEU A 72 -34.50 26.68 -0.08
N LEU A 73 -33.78 26.81 -1.20
CA LEU A 73 -32.32 26.92 -1.23
C LEU A 73 -31.81 28.33 -0.89
N PHE A 74 -32.64 29.36 -1.05
CA PHE A 74 -32.24 30.74 -0.75
C PHE A 74 -32.31 31.07 0.75
N LEU A 75 -33.18 30.37 1.50
CA LEU A 75 -33.31 30.58 2.95
C LEU A 75 -32.13 29.94 3.73
N SER A 76 -31.55 28.83 3.24
CA SER A 76 -30.44 28.13 3.91
C SER A 76 -29.09 28.83 3.78
N LEU A 77 -28.90 29.65 2.73
CA LEU A 77 -27.68 30.44 2.52
C LEU A 77 -27.57 31.64 3.49
N LEU A 78 -28.69 32.20 3.96
CA LEU A 78 -28.69 33.30 4.93
C LEU A 78 -28.31 32.84 6.36
N PHE A 79 -28.63 31.60 6.75
CA PHE A 79 -28.25 31.05 8.06
C PHE A 79 -26.79 30.58 8.12
N TYR A 80 -26.15 30.24 6.99
CA TYR A 80 -24.73 29.86 6.95
C TYR A 80 -23.78 31.05 7.12
N SER A 81 -24.22 32.27 6.74
CA SER A 81 -23.37 33.46 6.80
C SER A 81 -23.26 34.09 8.18
N LEU A 82 -24.21 33.82 9.11
CA LEU A 82 -24.18 34.35 10.48
C LEU A 82 -23.46 33.44 11.50
N GLY A 83 -23.25 32.16 11.18
CA GLY A 83 -22.69 31.18 12.11
C GLY A 83 -21.15 31.08 12.13
N THR A 84 -20.45 31.77 11.23
CA THR A 84 -18.98 31.64 11.07
C THR A 84 -18.17 32.65 11.89
N GLU A 85 -18.76 33.78 12.27
CA GLU A 85 -18.10 34.80 13.10
C GLU A 85 -17.95 34.39 14.58
N GLN A 86 -18.85 33.56 15.11
CA GLN A 86 -18.78 33.10 16.51
C GLN A 86 -17.81 31.92 16.74
N ILE A 87 -17.47 31.14 15.71
CA ILE A 87 -16.60 29.96 15.85
C ILE A 87 -15.11 30.33 15.92
N LEU A 88 -14.72 31.50 15.37
CA LEU A 88 -13.33 31.94 15.32
C LEU A 88 -12.78 32.52 16.65
N GLN A 89 -13.63 32.74 17.66
CA GLN A 89 -13.17 33.25 18.97
C GLN A 89 -12.98 32.16 20.04
N VAL A 90 -13.44 30.92 19.83
CA VAL A 90 -13.36 29.85 20.84
C VAL A 90 -12.06 29.05 20.79
N GLU A 91 -11.30 29.09 19.69
CA GLU A 91 -10.06 28.31 19.52
C GLU A 91 -8.81 28.86 20.23
N ARG A 92 -8.92 29.96 21.01
CA ARG A 92 -7.75 30.57 21.64
C ARG A 92 -7.52 30.22 23.11
N ASN A 93 -8.24 29.25 23.70
CA ASN A 93 -8.05 28.85 25.10
C ASN A 93 -7.72 27.35 25.26
N LEU A 94 -6.51 27.10 25.78
CA LEU A 94 -5.93 25.84 26.31
C LEU A 94 -5.76 24.65 25.34
N GLN A 95 -4.56 24.52 24.75
CA GLN A 95 -4.08 23.25 24.19
C GLN A 95 -3.74 22.24 25.30
N VAL A 96 -4.77 21.61 25.86
CA VAL A 96 -4.64 20.27 26.44
C VAL A 96 -4.85 19.30 25.28
N VAL A 97 -3.78 18.69 24.75
CA VAL A 97 -3.93 17.62 23.77
C VAL A 97 -4.74 16.50 24.44
N PRO A 98 -5.97 16.19 23.98
CA PRO A 98 -6.77 15.14 24.60
C PRO A 98 -5.99 13.83 24.56
N LYS A 99 -5.95 13.10 25.68
CA LYS A 99 -5.34 11.77 25.70
C LYS A 99 -6.03 10.91 24.63
N PRO A 100 -5.29 10.10 23.85
CA PRO A 100 -5.88 9.24 22.85
C PRO A 100 -6.97 8.35 23.47
N PRO A 101 -8.09 8.07 22.77
CA PRO A 101 -9.09 7.13 23.25
C PRO A 101 -8.47 5.79 23.64
N CYS A 102 -9.00 5.16 24.68
CA CYS A 102 -8.49 3.90 25.25
C CYS A 102 -7.08 3.94 25.87
N SER A 103 -6.42 5.11 25.96
CA SER A 103 -5.08 5.23 26.58
C SER A 103 -5.06 4.90 28.08
N SER A 104 -6.16 5.14 28.79
CA SER A 104 -6.35 4.85 30.23
C SER A 104 -7.12 3.55 30.49
N MET A 105 -7.18 2.64 29.51
CA MET A 105 -7.93 1.39 29.61
C MET A 105 -7.36 0.48 30.72
N GLN A 106 -8.25 0.02 31.60
CA GLN A 106 -7.94 -0.88 32.72
C GLN A 106 -7.70 -2.32 32.24
N ASN A 107 -7.08 -3.15 33.10
CA ASN A 107 -7.00 -4.58 32.83
C ASN A 107 -8.40 -5.22 32.89
N ASN A 108 -8.61 -6.33 32.19
CA ASN A 108 -9.90 -7.01 32.05
C ASN A 108 -11.00 -6.12 31.44
N SER A 109 -10.68 -5.36 30.40
CA SER A 109 -11.66 -4.53 29.69
C SER A 109 -11.46 -4.51 28.16
N ILE A 110 -12.53 -4.11 27.47
CA ILE A 110 -12.57 -3.88 26.02
C ILE A 110 -12.82 -2.38 25.81
N CYS A 111 -12.06 -1.75 24.91
CA CYS A 111 -12.28 -0.36 24.51
C CYS A 111 -12.07 -0.19 23.01
N CYS A 112 -13.00 0.49 22.34
CA CYS A 112 -12.94 0.77 20.91
C CYS A 112 -12.83 2.27 20.65
N ASP A 113 -11.83 2.66 19.87
CA ASP A 113 -11.69 3.99 19.29
C ASP A 113 -12.33 3.99 17.89
N ARG A 114 -13.43 4.72 17.77
CA ARG A 114 -14.16 4.92 16.51
C ARG A 114 -14.13 6.38 16.03
N THR A 115 -13.24 7.20 16.61
CA THR A 115 -13.17 8.64 16.30
C THR A 115 -12.59 8.91 14.92
N SER A 116 -11.75 8.01 14.41
CA SER A 116 -11.18 8.14 13.07
C SER A 116 -12.23 7.87 12.00
N ILE A 117 -12.24 8.72 10.96
CA ILE A 117 -13.02 8.49 9.74
C ILE A 117 -12.45 7.33 8.91
N ARG A 118 -11.17 6.97 9.15
CA ARG A 118 -10.43 6.03 8.29
C ARG A 118 -10.51 4.59 8.76
N THR A 119 -10.59 4.36 10.06
CA THR A 119 -10.52 3.02 10.65
C THR A 119 -11.14 3.00 12.03
N ASP A 120 -11.67 1.86 12.43
CA ASP A 120 -11.97 1.56 13.82
C ASP A 120 -10.86 0.70 14.40
N ILE A 121 -10.53 0.89 15.68
CA ILE A 121 -9.54 0.09 16.38
C ILE A 121 -10.00 -0.21 17.80
N CYS A 122 -9.93 -1.48 18.21
CA CYS A 122 -10.29 -1.92 19.54
C CYS A 122 -9.10 -2.52 20.27
N PHE A 123 -9.10 -2.40 21.60
CA PHE A 123 -8.09 -2.91 22.50
C PHE A 123 -8.77 -3.83 23.51
N MET A 124 -8.16 -4.98 23.76
CA MET A 124 -8.57 -5.94 24.78
C MET A 124 -7.38 -6.21 25.68
N ARG A 125 -7.53 -6.09 27.01
CA ARG A 125 -6.50 -6.43 28.00
C ARG A 125 -7.06 -7.37 29.04
N GLY A 126 -6.31 -8.39 29.42
CA GLY A 126 -6.71 -9.42 30.38
C GLY A 126 -6.40 -10.82 29.85
N ASP A 127 -7.20 -11.82 30.21
CA ASP A 127 -7.13 -13.14 29.58
C ASP A 127 -7.91 -13.13 28.26
N VAL A 128 -7.22 -12.86 27.16
CA VAL A 128 -7.83 -12.73 25.83
C VAL A 128 -7.59 -13.99 25.03
N ARG A 129 -8.66 -14.64 24.57
CA ARG A 129 -8.63 -15.94 23.88
C ARG A 129 -9.29 -15.85 22.50
N THR A 130 -8.64 -16.39 21.47
CA THR A 130 -9.24 -16.47 20.13
C THR A 130 -10.26 -17.60 20.04
N ASN A 131 -11.33 -17.36 19.28
CA ASN A 131 -12.27 -18.39 18.87
C ASN A 131 -12.62 -18.20 17.39
N SER A 132 -11.86 -18.90 16.53
CA SER A 132 -12.01 -18.82 15.08
C SER A 132 -13.30 -19.44 14.55
N ARG A 133 -13.89 -20.39 15.27
CA ARG A 133 -15.14 -21.06 14.85
C ARG A 133 -16.34 -20.12 14.87
N SER A 134 -16.36 -19.17 15.80
CA SER A 134 -17.43 -18.17 15.94
C SER A 134 -17.01 -16.77 15.50
N SER A 135 -15.88 -16.63 14.79
CA SER A 135 -15.29 -15.34 14.39
C SER A 135 -15.28 -14.34 15.55
N SER A 136 -14.74 -14.76 16.69
CA SER A 136 -14.77 -13.95 17.91
C SER A 136 -13.47 -13.98 18.68
N ILE A 137 -13.19 -12.91 19.40
CA ILE A 137 -12.14 -12.83 20.41
C ILE A 137 -12.81 -12.62 21.76
N LEU A 138 -12.46 -13.45 22.72
CA LEU A 138 -13.09 -13.53 24.02
C LEU A 138 -12.17 -12.89 25.06
N LEU A 139 -12.72 -12.03 25.91
CA LEU A 139 -12.09 -11.59 27.14
C LEU A 139 -12.69 -12.42 28.28
N VAL A 140 -11.88 -13.28 28.90
CA VAL A 140 -12.30 -14.11 30.01
C VAL A 140 -12.15 -13.34 31.31
N SER A 141 -13.25 -13.20 32.05
CA SER A 141 -13.29 -12.51 33.34
C SER A 141 -13.94 -13.38 34.41
N SER A 142 -13.46 -13.29 35.65
CA SER A 142 -14.11 -13.89 36.82
C SER A 142 -15.51 -13.29 37.04
N PRO A 143 -16.47 -14.03 37.61
CA PRO A 143 -17.87 -13.62 37.62
C PRO A 143 -18.08 -12.46 38.59
N ALA A 144 -18.10 -11.23 38.08
CA ALA A 144 -18.52 -10.05 38.85
C ALA A 144 -19.15 -8.91 38.03
N THR A 145 -19.25 -9.00 36.70
CA THR A 145 -19.90 -7.94 35.90
C THR A 145 -20.93 -8.53 34.95
N SER A 146 -22.21 -8.33 35.29
CA SER A 146 -23.42 -8.74 34.58
C SER A 146 -23.67 -8.00 33.26
N ASN A 147 -22.72 -7.17 32.79
CA ASN A 147 -22.85 -6.48 31.51
C ASN A 147 -22.04 -7.23 30.45
N ILE A 148 -22.73 -8.03 29.64
CA ILE A 148 -22.15 -8.65 28.44
C ILE A 148 -21.91 -7.52 27.43
N THR A 149 -20.71 -6.94 27.44
CA THR A 149 -20.25 -6.05 26.37
C THR A 149 -19.84 -6.90 25.17
N GLU A 150 -20.57 -6.73 24.05
CA GLU A 150 -20.21 -7.24 22.73
C GLU A 150 -19.90 -6.06 21.82
N GLU A 151 -18.69 -6.04 21.27
CA GLU A 151 -18.29 -5.11 20.22
C GLU A 151 -18.15 -5.83 18.89
N LYS A 152 -18.47 -5.12 17.79
CA LYS A 152 -18.31 -5.62 16.42
C LYS A 152 -17.35 -4.73 15.65
N ILE A 153 -16.43 -5.34 14.92
CA ILE A 153 -15.40 -4.62 14.19
C ILE A 153 -15.02 -5.36 12.91
N ARG A 154 -14.77 -4.59 11.85
CA ARG A 154 -14.16 -5.04 10.60
C ARG A 154 -12.78 -4.40 10.51
N PRO A 155 -11.69 -5.14 10.77
CA PRO A 155 -10.38 -4.54 11.03
C PRO A 155 -9.64 -4.17 9.72
N TYR A 156 -10.17 -3.16 9.01
CA TYR A 156 -9.66 -2.65 7.73
C TYR A 156 -9.71 -1.10 7.70
N THR A 157 -8.85 -0.44 6.91
CA THR A 157 -8.63 1.02 6.96
C THR A 157 -9.39 1.81 5.89
N ARG A 158 -10.59 1.35 5.54
CA ARG A 158 -11.49 2.01 4.58
C ARG A 158 -12.88 2.22 5.17
N LYS A 159 -12.94 2.60 6.45
CA LYS A 159 -14.20 2.72 7.21
C LYS A 159 -15.29 3.54 6.47
N TRP A 160 -14.90 4.57 5.72
CA TRP A 160 -15.82 5.43 4.97
C TRP A 160 -16.41 4.78 3.71
N GLU A 161 -15.85 3.67 3.23
CA GLU A 161 -16.28 2.98 2.00
C GLU A 161 -17.14 1.77 2.34
N ALA A 162 -18.44 2.00 2.57
CA ALA A 162 -19.38 0.96 2.99
C ALA A 162 -19.38 -0.29 2.09
N ASN A 163 -19.24 -0.12 0.77
CA ASN A 163 -19.23 -1.21 -0.20
C ASN A 163 -18.01 -2.13 -0.07
N VAL A 164 -16.86 -1.58 0.31
CA VAL A 164 -15.64 -2.37 0.55
C VAL A 164 -15.71 -2.97 1.93
N MET A 165 -16.13 -2.20 2.93
CA MET A 165 -16.27 -2.69 4.30
C MET A 165 -17.27 -3.84 4.41
N SER A 166 -18.32 -3.89 3.58
CA SER A 166 -19.26 -5.00 3.58
C SER A 166 -18.65 -6.35 3.14
N THR A 167 -17.52 -6.32 2.41
CA THR A 167 -16.79 -7.54 2.01
C THR A 167 -15.80 -8.03 3.07
N ILE A 168 -15.47 -7.20 4.06
CA ILE A 168 -14.47 -7.53 5.10
C ILE A 168 -15.11 -8.38 6.20
N ASP A 169 -14.51 -9.50 6.59
CA ASP A 169 -15.04 -10.33 7.67
C ASP A 169 -15.23 -9.53 8.99
N GLU A 170 -16.41 -9.70 9.61
CA GLU A 170 -16.75 -9.07 10.88
C GLU A 170 -16.30 -9.94 12.06
N LEU A 171 -15.58 -9.33 13.00
CA LEU A 171 -15.13 -9.96 14.21
C LEU A 171 -15.93 -9.47 15.41
N ARG A 172 -16.29 -10.40 16.30
CA ARG A 172 -17.03 -10.12 17.55
C ARG A 172 -16.08 -10.14 18.74
N LEU A 173 -16.02 -9.07 19.51
CA LEU A 173 -15.24 -8.99 20.74
C LEU A 173 -16.19 -9.13 21.92
N ARG A 174 -16.02 -10.14 22.76
CA ARG A 174 -17.00 -10.48 23.80
C ARG A 174 -16.33 -10.69 25.14
N GLN A 175 -16.94 -10.16 26.18
CA GLN A 175 -16.59 -10.56 27.54
C GLN A 175 -17.38 -11.81 27.94
N VAL A 176 -16.71 -12.82 28.47
CA VAL A 176 -17.31 -14.11 28.87
C VAL A 176 -16.86 -14.52 30.26
N ALA A 177 -17.74 -15.20 30.99
CA ALA A 177 -17.41 -15.81 32.27
C ALA A 177 -16.55 -17.08 32.06
N ASP A 178 -15.59 -17.27 32.95
CA ASP A 178 -14.57 -18.35 32.93
C ASP A 178 -15.17 -19.77 32.85
N SER A 179 -16.42 -19.97 33.29
CA SER A 179 -17.01 -21.30 33.51
C SER A 179 -17.37 -22.11 32.27
N ARG A 180 -17.19 -21.60 31.03
CA ARG A 180 -17.70 -22.29 29.82
C ARG A 180 -16.78 -22.37 28.59
N PHE A 181 -15.57 -21.80 28.56
CA PHE A 181 -14.81 -21.72 27.31
C PHE A 181 -13.30 -22.05 27.40
N HIS A 182 -12.92 -22.98 26.51
CA HIS A 182 -11.62 -23.56 26.09
C HIS A 182 -10.33 -23.15 26.82
N LYS A 183 -9.60 -24.17 27.28
CA LYS A 183 -8.17 -24.09 27.65
C LYS A 183 -7.36 -23.50 26.50
N CYS A 184 -6.28 -22.80 26.83
CA CYS A 184 -5.34 -22.30 25.84
C CYS A 184 -4.62 -23.47 25.15
N ASP A 185 -4.76 -23.60 23.84
CA ASP A 185 -3.94 -24.52 23.04
C ASP A 185 -2.54 -23.94 22.84
N VAL A 186 -2.46 -22.62 22.66
CA VAL A 186 -1.21 -21.88 22.50
C VAL A 186 -1.26 -20.61 23.34
N THR A 187 -0.24 -20.39 24.17
CA THR A 187 -0.13 -19.18 25.00
C THR A 187 0.98 -18.29 24.47
N HIS A 188 0.73 -16.98 24.39
CA HIS A 188 1.67 -15.97 23.94
C HIS A 188 1.94 -14.96 25.07
N ASP A 189 3.21 -14.65 25.29
CA ASP A 189 3.69 -13.66 26.27
C ASP A 189 3.78 -12.23 25.70
N VAL A 190 3.43 -12.07 24.42
CA VAL A 190 3.46 -10.83 23.65
C VAL A 190 2.06 -10.45 23.17
N PRO A 191 1.80 -9.18 22.82
CA PRO A 191 0.50 -8.77 22.29
C PRO A 191 0.22 -9.35 20.89
N ALA A 192 -1.05 -9.35 20.50
CA ALA A 192 -1.47 -9.59 19.12
C ALA A 192 -2.02 -8.33 18.45
N VAL A 193 -1.85 -8.23 17.13
CA VAL A 193 -2.56 -7.28 16.26
C VAL A 193 -3.36 -8.08 15.25
N VAL A 194 -4.66 -7.78 15.15
CA VAL A 194 -5.61 -8.43 14.24
C VAL A 194 -5.98 -7.47 13.12
N PHE A 195 -5.83 -7.90 11.87
CA PHE A 195 -6.18 -7.10 10.70
C PHE A 195 -6.66 -7.99 9.55
N SER A 196 -7.38 -7.40 8.60
CA SER A 196 -7.83 -8.10 7.39
C SER A 196 -6.91 -7.83 6.20
N THR A 197 -6.64 -8.88 5.40
CA THR A 197 -6.06 -8.79 4.04
C THR A 197 -7.12 -8.95 2.94
N GLY A 198 -8.37 -8.55 3.21
CA GLY A 198 -9.47 -8.49 2.25
C GLY A 198 -9.52 -7.21 1.43
N GLY A 199 -10.74 -6.83 1.03
CA GLY A 199 -11.03 -5.51 0.42
C GLY A 199 -10.28 -5.27 -0.90
N TYR A 200 -9.37 -4.28 -0.92
CA TYR A 200 -8.60 -3.93 -2.12
C TYR A 200 -7.25 -4.64 -2.25
N THR A 201 -7.00 -5.65 -1.41
CA THR A 201 -5.80 -6.48 -1.46
C THR A 201 -5.58 -7.05 -2.87
N GLY A 202 -4.31 -7.08 -3.31
CA GLY A 202 -3.89 -7.37 -4.68
C GLY A 202 -3.54 -6.13 -5.51
N ASN A 203 -3.95 -4.94 -5.08
CA ASN A 203 -3.51 -3.66 -5.66
C ASN A 203 -2.41 -3.03 -4.81
N VAL A 204 -1.20 -2.89 -5.38
CA VAL A 204 0.00 -2.37 -4.68
C VAL A 204 -0.23 -1.07 -3.90
N TYR A 205 -1.10 -0.16 -4.37
CA TYR A 205 -1.41 1.03 -3.59
C TYR A 205 -2.04 0.68 -2.25
N HIS A 206 -3.11 -0.10 -2.29
CA HIS A 206 -3.86 -0.53 -1.11
C HIS A 206 -3.03 -1.46 -0.22
N GLU A 207 -2.18 -2.30 -0.80
CA GLU A 207 -1.25 -3.15 -0.05
C GLU A 207 -0.37 -2.33 0.90
N PHE A 208 0.15 -1.20 0.43
CA PHE A 208 0.96 -0.32 1.27
C PHE A 208 0.11 0.63 2.11
N ASN A 209 -0.89 1.26 1.52
CA ASN A 209 -1.68 2.31 2.14
C ASN A 209 -2.64 1.80 3.21
N ASP A 210 -3.30 0.68 2.92
CA ASP A 210 -4.37 0.14 3.75
C ASP A 210 -3.89 -1.01 4.65
N GLY A 211 -2.79 -1.68 4.26
CA GLY A 211 -2.23 -2.81 4.98
C GLY A 211 -0.88 -2.54 5.66
N ILE A 212 0.20 -2.57 4.87
CA ILE A 212 1.58 -2.65 5.37
C ILE A 212 1.99 -1.41 6.18
N LEU A 213 1.70 -0.20 5.71
CA LEU A 213 2.05 1.02 6.42
C LEU A 213 1.20 1.19 7.69
N PRO A 214 -0.13 0.98 7.67
CA PRO A 214 -0.93 0.93 8.90
C PRO A 214 -0.44 -0.12 9.91
N LEU A 215 -0.01 -1.29 9.43
CA LEU A 215 0.59 -2.31 10.29
C LEU A 215 1.90 -1.82 10.92
N TYR A 216 2.77 -1.14 10.17
CA TYR A 216 3.96 -0.49 10.72
C TYR A 216 3.63 0.57 11.77
N ILE A 217 2.69 1.46 11.47
CA ILE A 217 2.22 2.52 12.38
C ILE A 217 1.75 1.90 13.71
N THR A 218 0.99 0.81 13.61
CA THR A 218 0.39 0.14 14.76
C THR A 218 1.41 -0.66 15.56
N SER A 219 2.37 -1.33 14.91
CA SER A 219 3.14 -2.40 15.54
C SER A 219 4.63 -2.12 15.79
N GLN A 220 5.24 -1.13 15.12
CA GLN A 220 6.71 -0.95 15.16
C GLN A 220 7.27 -0.79 16.57
N HIS A 221 6.50 -0.18 17.47
CA HIS A 221 6.92 0.10 18.84
C HIS A 221 7.09 -1.16 19.69
N PHE A 222 6.49 -2.30 19.29
CA PHE A 222 6.70 -3.59 19.92
C PHE A 222 8.06 -4.23 19.60
N ASN A 223 8.86 -3.61 18.72
CA ASN A 223 10.19 -4.11 18.34
C ASN A 223 10.16 -5.60 17.95
N ARG A 224 9.23 -5.95 17.06
CA ARG A 224 9.00 -7.31 16.55
C ARG A 224 8.41 -8.31 17.55
N LYS A 225 8.17 -7.92 18.81
CA LYS A 225 7.53 -8.74 19.84
C LYS A 225 6.00 -8.58 19.81
N VAL A 226 5.38 -9.01 18.71
CA VAL A 226 3.93 -8.94 18.49
C VAL A 226 3.52 -10.04 17.54
N VAL A 227 2.39 -10.69 17.76
CA VAL A 227 1.84 -11.72 16.87
C VAL A 227 0.81 -11.10 15.94
N PHE A 228 0.80 -11.51 14.68
CA PHE A 228 -0.21 -11.07 13.71
C PHE A 228 -1.25 -12.15 13.49
N LEU A 229 -2.51 -11.81 13.75
CA LEU A 229 -3.68 -12.63 13.42
C LEU A 229 -4.34 -12.00 12.19
N ILE A 230 -4.42 -12.73 11.09
CA ILE A 230 -4.88 -12.18 9.81
C ILE A 230 -6.25 -12.78 9.48
N LEU A 231 -7.24 -11.92 9.27
CA LEU A 231 -8.50 -12.27 8.61
C LEU A 231 -8.30 -12.25 7.09
N GLU A 232 -9.01 -13.12 6.37
CA GLU A 232 -8.90 -13.27 4.91
C GLU A 232 -7.44 -13.51 4.48
N TYR A 233 -6.78 -14.45 5.15
CA TYR A 233 -5.38 -14.77 4.92
C TYR A 233 -5.13 -15.34 3.52
N HIS A 234 -4.04 -14.91 2.89
CA HIS A 234 -3.64 -15.35 1.57
C HIS A 234 -2.16 -15.75 1.52
N ASP A 235 -1.86 -17.00 1.13
CA ASP A 235 -0.48 -17.50 1.00
C ASP A 235 0.35 -16.67 0.01
N TRP A 236 -0.26 -16.22 -1.09
CA TRP A 236 0.42 -15.37 -2.07
C TRP A 236 0.81 -14.01 -1.48
N TRP A 237 0.03 -13.48 -0.54
CA TRP A 237 0.31 -12.21 0.12
C TRP A 237 1.53 -12.35 1.03
N ILE A 238 1.59 -13.41 1.83
CA ILE A 238 2.75 -13.73 2.67
C ILE A 238 3.98 -14.04 1.81
N THR A 239 3.81 -14.74 0.69
CA THR A 239 4.91 -14.99 -0.26
C THR A 239 5.48 -13.68 -0.80
N LYS A 240 4.62 -12.69 -1.09
CA LYS A 240 5.03 -11.42 -1.68
C LYS A 240 5.59 -10.42 -0.67
N TYR A 241 5.01 -10.35 0.53
CA TYR A 241 5.30 -9.33 1.53
C TYR A 241 5.98 -9.87 2.80
N GLY A 242 6.22 -11.18 2.88
CA GLY A 242 6.79 -11.84 4.07
C GLY A 242 8.12 -11.26 4.53
N ASP A 243 8.99 -10.81 3.61
CA ASP A 243 10.23 -10.12 3.95
C ASP A 243 9.95 -8.83 4.75
N VAL A 244 8.93 -8.07 4.38
CA VAL A 244 8.51 -6.83 5.08
C VAL A 244 7.82 -7.17 6.39
N VAL A 245 6.88 -8.11 6.38
CA VAL A 245 6.14 -8.53 7.59
C VAL A 245 7.09 -9.07 8.66
N SER A 246 8.16 -9.77 8.27
CA SER A 246 9.19 -10.29 9.19
C SER A 246 10.00 -9.20 9.92
N ARG A 247 9.96 -7.95 9.40
CA ARG A 247 10.54 -6.78 10.07
C ARG A 247 9.61 -6.15 11.09
N LEU A 248 8.32 -6.47 11.04
CA LEU A 248 7.29 -6.00 11.97
C LEU A 248 7.01 -7.02 13.08
N SER A 249 7.16 -8.31 12.80
CA SER A 249 7.03 -9.39 13.77
C SER A 249 8.13 -10.44 13.59
N LYS A 250 8.63 -11.01 14.70
CA LYS A 250 9.52 -12.19 14.67
C LYS A 250 8.74 -13.52 14.66
N TYR A 251 7.42 -13.48 14.85
CA TYR A 251 6.54 -14.63 14.88
C TYR A 251 5.92 -14.84 13.50
N LYS A 252 5.55 -16.09 13.18
CA LYS A 252 4.81 -16.37 11.95
C LYS A 252 3.39 -15.78 12.09
N PRO A 253 2.87 -15.07 11.08
CA PRO A 253 1.47 -14.68 11.06
C PRO A 253 0.57 -15.91 11.12
N ILE A 254 -0.57 -15.77 11.77
CA ILE A 254 -1.57 -16.83 11.94
C ILE A 254 -2.78 -16.47 11.08
N ASP A 255 -3.23 -17.44 10.28
CA ASP A 255 -4.54 -17.38 9.63
C ASP A 255 -5.62 -17.56 10.71
N PHE A 256 -6.30 -16.46 11.05
CA PHE A 256 -7.31 -16.47 12.10
C PHE A 256 -8.50 -17.35 11.73
N THR A 257 -8.88 -17.42 10.47
CA THR A 257 -10.08 -18.15 10.02
C THR A 257 -9.80 -19.65 9.96
N SER A 258 -8.63 -20.06 9.48
CA SER A 258 -8.28 -21.47 9.30
C SER A 258 -7.71 -22.13 10.55
N ASP A 259 -6.94 -21.41 11.38
CA ASP A 259 -6.35 -21.98 12.60
C ASP A 259 -7.44 -22.19 13.68
N LYS A 260 -7.71 -23.46 14.01
CA LYS A 260 -8.77 -23.85 14.95
C LYS A 260 -8.31 -23.89 16.41
N ARG A 261 -7.02 -23.63 16.67
CA ARG A 261 -6.48 -23.58 18.03
C ARG A 261 -6.94 -22.32 18.74
N THR A 262 -7.11 -22.40 20.05
CA THR A 262 -7.32 -21.24 20.92
C THR A 262 -5.97 -20.63 21.30
N HIS A 263 -5.71 -19.44 20.78
CA HIS A 263 -4.54 -18.64 21.10
C HIS A 263 -4.89 -17.66 22.23
N CYS A 264 -4.06 -17.67 23.28
CA CYS A 264 -4.24 -16.82 24.45
C CYS A 264 -3.18 -15.74 24.54
N PHE A 265 -3.62 -14.52 24.86
CA PHE A 265 -2.82 -13.30 24.92
C PHE A 265 -3.20 -12.49 26.16
N LYS A 266 -2.27 -11.65 26.62
CA LYS A 266 -2.56 -10.63 27.66
C LYS A 266 -3.16 -9.35 27.08
N GLU A 267 -2.86 -9.07 25.82
CA GLU A 267 -3.31 -7.87 25.12
C GLU A 267 -3.53 -8.19 23.63
N VAL A 268 -4.66 -7.76 23.09
CA VAL A 268 -4.98 -7.87 21.68
C VAL A 268 -5.49 -6.53 21.15
N ILE A 269 -4.95 -6.12 20.02
CA ILE A 269 -5.35 -4.94 19.26
C ILE A 269 -6.09 -5.45 18.02
N VAL A 270 -7.31 -4.98 17.79
CA VAL A 270 -8.14 -5.40 16.65
C VAL A 270 -8.37 -4.18 15.76
N GLY A 271 -7.87 -4.22 14.53
CA GLY A 271 -7.74 -3.06 13.65
C GLY A 271 -6.33 -2.47 13.66
N VAL A 272 -6.07 -1.56 12.72
CA VAL A 272 -4.78 -0.90 12.54
C VAL A 272 -4.97 0.60 12.38
N ARG A 273 -4.02 1.39 12.86
CA ARG A 273 -4.01 2.85 12.73
C ARG A 273 -3.50 3.27 11.35
N ILE A 274 -4.18 4.24 10.75
CA ILE A 274 -3.77 4.91 9.50
C ILE A 274 -3.76 6.42 9.75
N HIS A 275 -2.69 7.10 9.35
CA HIS A 275 -2.53 8.54 9.59
C HIS A 275 -3.07 9.39 8.44
N ASP A 276 -2.71 9.01 7.21
CA ASP A 276 -3.15 9.62 5.96
C ASP A 276 -2.67 8.73 4.78
N GLU A 277 -2.81 9.19 3.54
CA GLU A 277 -2.29 8.49 2.37
C GLU A 277 -0.76 8.32 2.41
N LEU A 278 -0.29 7.08 2.35
CA LEU A 278 1.10 6.63 2.30
C LEU A 278 2.06 7.41 3.21
N THR A 279 1.63 7.79 4.42
CA THR A 279 2.46 8.58 5.36
C THR A 279 2.44 8.04 6.79
N ALA A 280 3.49 8.34 7.53
CA ALA A 280 3.53 8.21 8.98
C ALA A 280 3.77 9.60 9.59
N ASP A 281 2.71 10.17 10.18
CA ASP A 281 2.77 11.44 10.91
C ASP A 281 3.60 11.33 12.21
N PRO A 282 4.74 12.02 12.34
CA PRO A 282 5.58 11.95 13.53
C PRO A 282 4.88 12.43 14.80
N LYS A 283 3.90 13.34 14.71
CA LYS A 283 3.16 13.82 15.89
C LYS A 283 2.27 12.73 16.51
N LYS A 284 1.88 11.75 15.71
CA LYS A 284 1.03 10.62 16.12
C LYS A 284 1.84 9.34 16.39
N MET A 285 3.13 9.33 16.07
CA MET A 285 3.99 8.15 16.21
C MET A 285 4.76 8.16 17.52
N ILE A 286 4.83 6.99 18.16
CA ILE A 286 5.74 6.74 19.29
C ILE A 286 7.18 6.99 18.82
N LYS A 287 7.93 7.84 19.54
CA LYS A 287 9.29 8.29 19.19
C LYS A 287 9.39 9.07 17.87
N GLY A 288 8.30 9.72 17.42
CA GLY A 288 8.36 10.66 16.29
C GLY A 288 8.75 10.02 14.95
N LYS A 289 8.45 8.74 14.75
CA LYS A 289 8.81 8.01 13.52
C LYS A 289 8.12 8.60 12.30
N THR A 290 8.80 8.56 11.17
CA THR A 290 8.35 9.13 9.89
C THR A 290 8.25 8.09 8.79
N ILE A 291 7.75 8.49 7.62
CA ILE A 291 7.80 7.68 6.40
C ILE A 291 9.24 7.30 6.00
N ARG A 292 10.24 8.09 6.40
CA ARG A 292 11.67 7.79 6.15
C ARG A 292 12.14 6.61 7.00
N ASP A 293 11.62 6.48 8.22
CA ASP A 293 11.89 5.31 9.07
C ASP A 293 11.19 4.05 8.54
N PHE A 294 9.97 4.20 8.03
CA PHE A 294 9.30 3.11 7.31
C PHE A 294 10.13 2.65 6.11
N ARG A 295 10.67 3.58 5.32
CA ARG A 295 11.59 3.24 4.24
C ARG A 295 12.85 2.54 4.76
N ARG A 296 13.46 2.99 5.85
CA ARG A 296 14.61 2.26 6.43
C ARG A 296 14.27 0.81 6.77
N MET A 297 13.08 0.55 7.30
CA MET A 297 12.62 -0.82 7.53
C MET A 297 12.52 -1.63 6.22
N LEU A 298 12.12 -1.01 5.10
CA LEU A 298 12.16 -1.65 3.78
C LEU A 298 13.59 -1.96 3.30
N ASP A 299 14.59 -1.11 3.60
CA ASP A 299 16.01 -1.45 3.37
C ASP A 299 16.35 -2.76 4.06
N ASP A 300 16.03 -2.84 5.35
CA ASP A 300 16.34 -4.01 6.14
C ASP A 300 15.60 -5.24 5.64
N ALA A 301 14.31 -5.13 5.28
CA ALA A 301 13.51 -6.21 4.72
C ALA A 301 14.20 -6.88 3.52
N TYR A 302 14.63 -6.09 2.54
CA TYR A 302 15.15 -6.63 1.28
C TYR A 302 16.66 -6.83 1.23
N LYS A 303 17.44 -6.23 2.15
CA LYS A 303 18.91 -6.35 2.18
C LYS A 303 19.42 -7.77 2.06
N GLY A 304 18.81 -8.71 2.79
CA GLY A 304 19.21 -10.13 2.76
C GLY A 304 18.93 -10.80 1.42
N ARG A 305 17.73 -10.58 0.86
CA ARG A 305 17.32 -11.16 -0.43
C ARG A 305 18.12 -10.59 -1.59
N ILE A 306 18.41 -9.29 -1.58
CA ILE A 306 19.25 -8.63 -2.60
C ILE A 306 20.66 -9.23 -2.61
N LYS A 307 21.31 -9.32 -1.44
CA LYS A 307 22.64 -9.96 -1.33
C LYS A 307 22.65 -11.42 -1.80
N TYR A 308 21.54 -12.14 -1.63
CA TYR A 308 21.40 -13.49 -2.16
C TYR A 308 21.32 -13.50 -3.69
N ILE A 309 20.49 -12.64 -4.27
CA ILE A 309 20.35 -12.52 -5.73
C ILE A 309 21.68 -12.09 -6.36
N GLU A 310 22.38 -11.09 -5.80
CA GLU A 310 23.68 -10.61 -6.28
C GLU A 310 24.74 -11.73 -6.29
N ARG A 311 24.75 -12.61 -5.27
CA ARG A 311 25.67 -13.76 -5.26
C ARG A 311 25.35 -14.80 -6.34
N ILE A 312 24.08 -15.02 -6.65
CA ILE A 312 23.67 -15.96 -7.72
C ILE A 312 23.97 -15.37 -9.08
N ASP A 313 23.65 -14.09 -9.29
CA ASP A 313 23.92 -13.38 -10.55
C ASP A 313 25.44 -13.32 -10.80
N GLY A 314 26.23 -13.02 -9.78
CA GLY A 314 27.71 -13.00 -9.87
C GLY A 314 28.32 -14.37 -10.18
N ARG A 315 27.73 -15.48 -9.69
CA ARG A 315 28.15 -16.84 -10.07
C ARG A 315 27.80 -17.21 -11.51
N ARG A 316 26.74 -16.61 -12.08
CA ARG A 316 26.37 -16.78 -13.50
C ARG A 316 27.21 -15.92 -14.44
N SER A 317 27.88 -14.89 -13.92
CA SER A 317 28.81 -14.00 -14.64
C SER A 317 30.28 -14.44 -14.53
N LEU A 318 30.56 -15.74 -14.35
CA LEU A 318 31.92 -16.30 -14.41
C LEU A 318 32.41 -16.53 -15.85
N VAL A 319 32.09 -15.62 -16.78
CA VAL A 319 32.93 -15.45 -17.97
C VAL A 319 34.04 -14.49 -17.53
N PRO A 320 35.32 -14.89 -17.55
CA PRO A 320 36.40 -14.00 -17.18
C PRO A 320 36.48 -12.87 -18.20
N VAL A 321 35.82 -11.75 -17.92
CA VAL A 321 36.12 -10.49 -18.57
C VAL A 321 37.47 -10.07 -18.02
N GLN A 322 38.52 -10.24 -18.81
CA GLN A 322 39.81 -9.61 -18.56
C GLN A 322 39.57 -8.10 -18.42
N TYR A 323 39.58 -7.62 -17.18
CA TYR A 323 39.64 -6.19 -16.90
C TYR A 323 41.02 -5.70 -17.31
N LEU A 324 41.12 -5.21 -18.55
CA LEU A 324 42.14 -4.22 -18.87
C LEU A 324 41.84 -2.98 -18.01
N PRO A 325 42.79 -2.50 -17.20
CA PRO A 325 42.59 -1.28 -16.44
C PRO A 325 42.63 -0.11 -17.43
N THR A 326 41.46 0.36 -17.88
CA THR A 326 41.38 1.62 -18.61
C THR A 326 41.66 2.76 -17.65
N SER A 327 42.86 3.30 -17.81
CA SER A 327 43.39 4.52 -17.23
C SER A 327 42.39 5.68 -17.20
N SER A 328 42.26 6.30 -16.02
CA SER A 328 42.14 7.74 -15.81
C SER A 328 41.46 8.57 -16.92
N THR A 329 40.13 8.51 -16.99
CA THR A 329 39.31 9.66 -17.36
C THR A 329 38.19 9.75 -16.33
N SER A 330 37.92 10.93 -15.81
CA SER A 330 36.86 11.20 -14.84
C SER A 330 35.52 10.68 -15.39
N GLU A 331 35.07 9.51 -14.94
CA GLU A 331 33.82 8.91 -15.40
C GLU A 331 32.69 9.94 -15.26
N VAL A 332 32.18 10.39 -16.41
CA VAL A 332 31.07 11.35 -16.45
C VAL A 332 29.87 10.67 -15.80
N TYR A 333 29.51 11.13 -14.60
CA TYR A 333 28.35 10.63 -13.86
C TYR A 333 27.08 10.74 -14.71
N ARG A 334 26.48 9.58 -15.01
CA ARG A 334 25.19 9.45 -15.71
C ARG A 334 24.13 8.97 -14.72
N PRO A 335 23.18 9.82 -14.30
CA PRO A 335 22.15 9.40 -13.35
C PRO A 335 21.32 8.23 -13.88
N LYS A 336 21.01 7.25 -13.04
CA LYS A 336 20.16 6.10 -13.41
C LYS A 336 18.68 6.49 -13.35
N LEU A 337 17.99 6.42 -14.47
CA LEU A 337 16.57 6.72 -14.60
C LEU A 337 15.77 5.44 -14.87
N VAL A 338 14.79 5.16 -14.02
CA VAL A 338 13.87 4.03 -14.17
C VAL A 338 12.52 4.48 -14.71
N PHE A 339 12.05 3.84 -15.78
CA PHE A 339 10.67 3.95 -16.25
C PHE A 339 9.85 2.78 -15.70
N LEU A 340 8.78 3.07 -14.95
CA LEU A 340 7.76 2.07 -14.63
C LEU A 340 6.73 2.03 -15.75
N SER A 341 6.99 1.14 -16.69
CA SER A 341 6.18 0.94 -17.89
C SER A 341 4.94 0.10 -17.59
N ARG A 342 3.90 0.28 -18.40
CA ARG A 342 2.59 -0.37 -18.25
C ARG A 342 2.25 -1.10 -19.55
N SER A 343 1.75 -2.33 -19.42
CA SER A 343 1.34 -3.19 -20.55
C SER A 343 -0.16 -3.56 -20.56
N GLY A 344 -0.94 -3.05 -19.59
CA GLY A 344 -2.33 -3.48 -19.35
C GLY A 344 -3.42 -2.71 -20.12
N GLY A 345 -3.11 -2.15 -21.29
CA GLY A 345 -4.08 -1.48 -22.17
C GLY A 345 -4.51 -0.06 -21.76
N SER A 346 -4.25 0.35 -20.51
CA SER A 346 -4.63 1.66 -19.98
C SER A 346 -3.49 2.38 -19.25
N ARG A 347 -3.48 3.71 -19.36
CA ARG A 347 -2.45 4.64 -18.87
C ARG A 347 -1.04 4.31 -19.40
N MET A 348 -0.97 3.76 -20.60
CA MET A 348 0.28 3.50 -21.30
C MET A 348 0.85 4.79 -21.90
N ILE A 349 2.17 4.85 -22.04
CA ILE A 349 2.84 5.91 -22.79
C ILE A 349 2.96 5.44 -24.25
N GLU A 350 2.19 6.03 -25.16
CA GLU A 350 2.13 5.61 -26.57
C GLU A 350 3.47 5.78 -27.30
N ASN A 351 4.24 6.81 -26.92
CA ASN A 351 5.57 7.10 -27.46
C ASN A 351 6.71 6.82 -26.45
N GLU A 352 6.61 5.76 -25.66
CA GLU A 352 7.62 5.40 -24.63
C GLU A 352 9.02 5.21 -25.22
N ALA A 353 9.15 4.59 -26.40
CA ALA A 353 10.44 4.38 -27.05
C ALA A 353 11.15 5.70 -27.40
N GLU A 354 10.41 6.67 -27.94
CA GLU A 354 10.93 8.00 -28.26
C GLU A 354 11.35 8.74 -26.98
N LEU A 355 10.56 8.62 -25.91
CA LEU A 355 10.89 9.20 -24.60
C LEU A 355 12.15 8.59 -23.99
N VAL A 356 12.31 7.26 -24.08
CA VAL A 356 13.51 6.55 -23.62
C VAL A 356 14.75 7.00 -24.40
N ALA A 357 14.64 7.12 -25.74
CA ALA A 357 15.72 7.61 -26.59
C ALA A 357 16.13 9.04 -26.21
N MET A 358 15.16 9.91 -25.96
CA MET A 358 15.43 11.27 -25.50
C MET A 358 16.13 11.30 -24.14
N ALA A 359 15.68 10.51 -23.17
CA ALA A 359 16.31 10.46 -21.86
C ALA A 359 17.77 10.01 -21.93
N LYS A 360 18.08 9.01 -22.77
CA LYS A 360 19.45 8.60 -23.06
C LYS A 360 20.27 9.74 -23.69
N ALA A 361 19.71 10.44 -24.68
CA ALA A 361 20.37 11.57 -25.34
C ALA A 361 20.64 12.76 -24.39
N ILE A 362 19.84 12.93 -23.33
CA ILE A 362 20.08 13.93 -22.27
C ILE A 362 21.26 13.54 -21.36
N GLY A 363 21.59 12.24 -21.27
CA GLY A 363 22.69 11.74 -20.46
C GLY A 363 22.29 10.75 -19.35
N PHE A 364 21.02 10.35 -19.27
CA PHE A 364 20.59 9.33 -18.30
C PHE A 364 21.02 7.92 -18.71
N GLN A 365 21.38 7.10 -17.72
CA GLN A 365 21.38 5.64 -17.87
C GLN A 365 19.95 5.13 -17.65
N VAL A 366 19.30 4.65 -18.71
CA VAL A 366 17.87 4.31 -18.67
C VAL A 366 17.62 2.82 -18.45
N GLN A 367 16.76 2.48 -17.49
CA GLN A 367 16.19 1.15 -17.28
C GLN A 367 14.67 1.20 -17.41
N VAL A 368 14.09 0.32 -18.22
CA VAL A 368 12.61 0.15 -18.29
C VAL A 368 12.24 -1.06 -17.44
N LEU A 369 11.33 -0.88 -16.49
CA LEU A 369 10.74 -1.96 -15.70
C LEU A 369 9.29 -2.15 -16.11
N LYS A 370 8.91 -3.41 -16.33
CA LYS A 370 7.53 -3.82 -16.60
C LYS A 370 7.11 -4.85 -15.56
N PRO A 371 6.81 -4.43 -14.31
CA PRO A 371 6.39 -5.36 -13.28
C PRO A 371 5.05 -6.01 -13.64
N ASP A 372 4.98 -7.32 -13.48
CA ASP A 372 3.75 -8.11 -13.51
C ASP A 372 3.39 -8.60 -12.10
N ARG A 373 2.27 -9.33 -11.98
CA ARG A 373 1.78 -9.83 -10.68
C ARG A 373 2.77 -10.78 -9.99
N THR A 374 3.58 -11.49 -10.77
CA THR A 374 4.56 -12.50 -10.32
C THR A 374 5.94 -11.90 -10.05
N THR A 375 6.16 -10.65 -10.42
CA THR A 375 7.45 -9.99 -10.23
C THR A 375 7.76 -9.85 -8.74
N GLU A 376 8.85 -10.47 -8.30
CA GLU A 376 9.32 -10.38 -6.92
C GLU A 376 9.55 -8.91 -6.51
N LEU A 377 8.97 -8.52 -5.38
CA LEU A 377 9.02 -7.14 -4.90
C LEU A 377 10.46 -6.67 -4.61
N CYS A 378 11.32 -7.60 -4.15
CA CYS A 378 12.74 -7.32 -3.92
C CYS A 378 13.50 -6.89 -5.18
N LYS A 379 13.11 -7.38 -6.37
CA LYS A 379 13.74 -7.00 -7.66
C LYS A 379 13.35 -5.58 -8.03
N ILE A 380 12.08 -5.22 -7.87
CA ILE A 380 11.59 -3.85 -8.09
C ILE A 380 12.28 -2.90 -7.10
N TYR A 381 12.34 -3.30 -5.83
CA TYR A 381 13.03 -2.55 -4.79
C TYR A 381 14.49 -2.32 -5.13
N ARG A 382 15.23 -3.35 -5.56
CA ARG A 382 16.64 -3.25 -5.95
C ARG A 382 16.83 -2.18 -7.02
N GLU A 383 16.05 -2.25 -8.10
CA GLU A 383 16.20 -1.33 -9.22
C GLU A 383 15.91 0.12 -8.86
N LEU A 384 14.88 0.37 -8.03
CA LEU A 384 14.49 1.72 -7.61
C LEU A 384 15.35 2.28 -6.46
N ASN A 385 15.87 1.42 -5.58
CA ASN A 385 16.81 1.83 -4.54
C ASN A 385 18.13 2.31 -5.16
N TYR A 386 18.59 1.65 -6.23
CA TYR A 386 19.79 2.05 -6.96
C TYR A 386 19.55 3.14 -8.01
N SER A 387 18.30 3.56 -8.27
CA SER A 387 18.04 4.63 -9.23
C SER A 387 18.21 6.03 -8.62
N ASP A 388 18.41 7.00 -9.51
CA ASP A 388 18.47 8.42 -9.19
C ASP A 388 17.18 9.16 -9.56
N ALA A 389 16.43 8.60 -10.51
CA ALA A 389 15.13 9.09 -10.90
C ALA A 389 14.17 7.94 -11.24
N MET A 390 12.87 8.19 -11.05
CA MET A 390 11.78 7.33 -11.49
C MET A 390 10.75 8.14 -12.27
N ILE A 391 10.26 7.57 -13.37
CA ILE A 391 9.14 8.11 -14.17
C ILE A 391 8.03 7.05 -14.26
N GLY A 392 6.79 7.50 -14.17
CA GLY A 392 5.66 6.70 -14.63
C GLY A 392 4.34 7.48 -14.65
N VAL A 393 3.34 6.87 -15.27
CA VAL A 393 1.98 7.42 -15.31
C VAL A 393 1.24 7.09 -14.00
N HIS A 394 0.46 8.05 -13.51
CA HIS A 394 -0.34 7.92 -12.30
C HIS A 394 -1.09 6.59 -12.22
N GLY A 395 -0.91 5.87 -11.11
CA GLY A 395 -1.56 4.60 -10.84
C GLY A 395 -0.83 3.82 -9.76
N ALA A 396 -1.38 2.68 -9.36
CA ALA A 396 -0.90 1.91 -8.20
C ALA A 396 0.61 1.63 -8.19
N ALA A 397 1.23 1.42 -9.35
CA ALA A 397 2.67 1.18 -9.46
C ALA A 397 3.52 2.36 -8.97
N MET A 398 2.97 3.58 -8.91
CA MET A 398 3.68 4.76 -8.40
C MET A 398 3.99 4.64 -6.91
N THR A 399 3.27 3.82 -6.14
CA THR A 399 3.57 3.48 -4.74
C THR A 399 5.02 3.02 -4.55
N HIS A 400 5.63 2.44 -5.57
CA HIS A 400 7.04 2.04 -5.53
C HIS A 400 8.01 3.24 -5.41
N PHE A 401 7.56 4.49 -5.46
CA PHE A 401 8.38 5.65 -5.04
C PHE A 401 8.91 5.44 -3.61
N LEU A 402 8.18 4.71 -2.75
CA LEU A 402 8.62 4.32 -1.41
C LEU A 402 9.96 3.57 -1.44
N PHE A 403 10.34 2.93 -2.54
CA PHE A 403 11.59 2.19 -2.66
C PHE A 403 12.76 3.08 -3.09
N MET A 404 12.52 4.33 -3.47
CA MET A 404 13.58 5.27 -3.80
C MET A 404 14.27 5.80 -2.54
N ARG A 405 15.52 6.22 -2.69
CA ARG A 405 16.26 6.90 -1.63
C ARG A 405 15.83 8.36 -1.53
N PRO A 406 15.82 8.97 -0.32
CA PRO A 406 15.60 10.40 -0.20
C PRO A 406 16.62 11.20 -1.03
N GLY A 407 16.17 12.34 -1.54
CA GLY A 407 16.97 13.22 -2.36
C GLY A 407 17.08 12.81 -3.83
N LYS A 408 16.32 11.81 -4.27
CA LYS A 408 16.18 11.39 -5.66
C LYS A 408 14.95 12.02 -6.31
N VAL A 409 14.79 11.87 -7.62
CA VAL A 409 13.72 12.53 -8.38
C VAL A 409 12.57 11.58 -8.68
N PHE A 410 11.34 11.99 -8.39
CA PHE A 410 10.15 11.25 -8.77
C PHE A 410 9.29 12.10 -9.71
N ILE A 411 9.20 11.67 -10.97
CA ILE A 411 8.42 12.34 -12.01
C ILE A 411 7.14 11.55 -12.22
N GLN A 412 6.00 12.17 -11.93
CA GLN A 412 4.69 11.56 -12.14
C GLN A 412 4.01 12.22 -13.33
N ILE A 413 3.68 11.42 -14.35
CA ILE A 413 2.81 11.86 -15.44
C ILE A 413 1.37 11.76 -14.93
N ILE A 414 0.65 12.89 -14.95
CA ILE A 414 -0.70 13.04 -14.41
C ILE A 414 -1.68 13.09 -15.59
N PRO A 415 -2.46 12.02 -15.82
CA PRO A 415 -3.55 12.02 -16.79
C PRO A 415 -4.63 13.07 -16.48
N LEU A 416 -5.46 13.41 -17.46
CA LEU A 416 -6.60 14.31 -17.24
C LEU A 416 -7.48 13.81 -16.10
N GLY A 417 -8.05 14.73 -15.31
CA GLY A 417 -9.01 14.42 -14.25
C GLY A 417 -8.43 13.69 -13.04
N THR A 418 -7.10 13.63 -12.90
CA THR A 418 -6.43 12.90 -11.80
C THR A 418 -5.53 13.77 -10.92
N ASP A 419 -5.59 15.10 -11.08
CA ASP A 419 -4.74 16.06 -10.38
C ASP A 419 -4.73 15.88 -8.86
N TRP A 420 -5.91 15.96 -8.23
CA TRP A 420 -6.05 15.79 -6.78
C TRP A 420 -5.57 14.41 -6.31
N ALA A 421 -5.90 13.36 -7.06
CA ALA A 421 -5.48 12.00 -6.72
C ALA A 421 -3.96 11.83 -6.84
N ALA A 422 -3.33 12.43 -7.85
CA ALA A 422 -1.88 12.38 -8.02
C ALA A 422 -1.15 13.06 -6.86
N GLU A 423 -1.58 14.27 -6.51
CA GLU A 423 -0.99 15.02 -5.41
C GLU A 423 -1.19 14.32 -4.07
N THR A 424 -2.43 13.90 -3.76
CA THR A 424 -2.78 13.31 -2.47
C THR A 424 -2.15 11.93 -2.28
N TYR A 425 -2.22 11.05 -3.29
CA TYR A 425 -1.73 9.68 -3.16
C TYR A 425 -0.22 9.55 -3.29
N TYR A 426 0.45 10.43 -4.05
CA TYR A 426 1.87 10.24 -4.37
C TYR A 426 2.71 11.51 -4.23
N GLY A 427 2.19 12.69 -4.58
CA GLY A 427 2.93 13.96 -4.51
C GLY A 427 3.35 14.35 -3.09
N GLN A 428 2.38 14.49 -2.19
CA GLN A 428 2.65 14.83 -0.78
C GLN A 428 3.46 13.72 -0.09
N PRO A 429 3.13 12.41 -0.22
CA PRO A 429 3.93 11.34 0.37
C PRO A 429 5.38 11.29 -0.13
N ALA A 430 5.61 11.49 -1.44
CA ALA A 430 6.96 11.54 -2.00
C ALA A 430 7.78 12.70 -1.44
N THR A 431 7.15 13.87 -1.29
CA THR A 431 7.79 15.04 -0.67
C THR A 431 8.14 14.77 0.80
N LYS A 432 7.22 14.17 1.57
CA LYS A 432 7.46 13.76 2.96
C LYS A 432 8.60 12.71 3.09
N LEU A 433 8.76 11.84 2.09
CA LEU A 433 9.89 10.90 2.00
C LEU A 433 11.23 11.61 1.71
N GLY A 434 11.16 12.84 1.21
CA GLY A 434 12.31 13.66 0.82
C GLY A 434 12.71 13.48 -0.63
N LEU A 435 11.80 13.03 -1.50
CA LEU A 435 12.03 13.02 -2.95
C LEU A 435 11.76 14.40 -3.54
N TRP A 436 12.44 14.72 -4.63
CA TRP A 436 12.05 15.85 -5.47
C TRP A 436 10.91 15.40 -6.38
N TYR A 437 9.68 15.68 -5.96
CA TYR A 437 8.48 15.39 -6.72
C TYR A 437 8.31 16.38 -7.88
N MET A 438 8.10 15.85 -9.08
CA MET A 438 7.95 16.61 -10.32
C MET A 438 6.68 16.15 -11.06
N PRO A 439 5.53 16.80 -10.81
CA PRO A 439 4.31 16.50 -11.55
C PRO A 439 4.42 16.98 -13.01
N TYR A 440 3.99 16.14 -13.94
CA TYR A 440 3.78 16.49 -15.34
C TYR A 440 2.30 16.31 -15.68
N LYS A 441 1.53 17.38 -15.56
CA LYS A 441 0.13 17.43 -16.02
C LYS A 441 0.09 17.44 -17.54
N ILE A 442 -0.57 16.45 -18.11
CA ILE A 442 -0.75 16.36 -19.55
C ILE A 442 -1.76 17.39 -20.03
N GLN A 443 -1.62 17.84 -21.27
CA GLN A 443 -2.64 18.58 -22.00
C GLN A 443 -3.68 17.63 -22.58
N ALA A 444 -4.85 18.16 -22.92
CA ALA A 444 -5.91 17.38 -23.57
C ALA A 444 -5.38 16.63 -24.81
N LYS A 445 -4.59 17.31 -25.67
CA LYS A 445 -4.00 16.72 -26.89
C LYS A 445 -3.02 15.57 -26.64
N GLU A 446 -2.46 15.46 -25.44
CA GLU A 446 -1.58 14.35 -25.05
C GLU A 446 -2.37 13.13 -24.54
N SER A 447 -3.68 13.27 -24.34
CA SER A 447 -4.57 12.18 -23.91
C SER A 447 -5.18 11.46 -25.10
N SER A 448 -5.29 10.12 -25.03
CA SER A 448 -6.04 9.34 -26.02
C SER A 448 -7.51 9.78 -26.09
N LEU A 449 -8.06 10.30 -24.99
CA LEU A 449 -9.44 10.80 -24.91
C LEU A 449 -9.71 11.93 -25.90
N TYR A 450 -8.68 12.68 -26.32
CA TYR A 450 -8.80 13.74 -27.32
C TYR A 450 -9.29 13.22 -28.68
N ARG A 451 -9.05 11.93 -28.98
CA ARG A 451 -9.50 11.27 -30.21
C ARG A 451 -10.86 10.60 -30.03
N GLU A 452 -11.34 10.44 -28.79
CA GLU A 452 -12.57 9.73 -28.44
C GLU A 452 -13.74 10.66 -28.15
N TYR A 453 -13.46 11.86 -27.62
CA TYR A 453 -14.47 12.83 -27.21
C TYR A 453 -14.49 14.08 -28.11
N PRO A 454 -15.66 14.71 -28.32
CA PRO A 454 -15.74 16.00 -28.99
C PRO A 454 -14.87 17.06 -28.31
N LYS A 455 -14.29 17.99 -29.06
CA LYS A 455 -13.35 19.00 -28.53
C LYS A 455 -13.91 19.88 -27.41
N GLY A 456 -15.23 20.09 -27.38
CA GLY A 456 -15.91 20.87 -26.34
C GLY A 456 -16.44 20.05 -25.16
N ASP A 457 -16.26 18.72 -25.17
CA ASP A 457 -16.78 17.84 -24.13
C ASP A 457 -16.07 18.13 -22.78
N PRO A 458 -16.81 18.22 -21.66
CA PRO A 458 -16.24 18.42 -20.33
C PRO A 458 -15.15 17.42 -19.96
N VAL A 459 -15.15 16.21 -20.52
CA VAL A 459 -14.07 15.23 -20.34
C VAL A 459 -12.69 15.78 -20.73
N LEU A 460 -12.65 16.69 -21.70
CA LEU A 460 -11.42 17.32 -22.18
C LEU A 460 -11.24 18.74 -21.64
N THR A 461 -12.32 19.50 -21.52
CA THR A 461 -12.27 20.95 -21.21
C THR A 461 -12.44 21.26 -19.73
N ASP A 462 -13.20 20.44 -18.99
CA ASP A 462 -13.44 20.60 -17.56
C ASP A 462 -13.47 19.25 -16.83
N PRO A 463 -12.30 18.59 -16.67
CA PRO A 463 -12.24 17.31 -15.98
C PRO A 463 -12.69 17.36 -14.52
N GLU A 464 -12.68 18.54 -13.89
CA GLU A 464 -13.07 18.72 -12.51
C GLU A 464 -14.58 18.53 -12.33
N SER A 465 -15.42 19.09 -13.21
CA SER A 465 -16.87 18.86 -13.14
C SER A 465 -17.25 17.41 -13.40
N VAL A 466 -16.51 16.70 -14.27
CA VAL A 466 -16.67 15.25 -14.43
C VAL A 466 -16.31 14.51 -13.14
N GLY A 467 -15.24 14.94 -12.46
CA GLY A 467 -14.81 14.37 -11.17
C GLY A 467 -15.82 14.57 -10.04
N LYS A 468 -16.54 15.70 -10.03
CA LYS A 468 -17.62 15.99 -9.05
C LYS A 468 -18.79 15.01 -9.12
N ARG A 469 -18.92 14.23 -10.20
CA ARG A 469 -19.91 13.15 -10.35
C ARG A 469 -19.53 11.88 -9.59
N GLY A 470 -18.35 11.85 -8.97
CA GLY A 470 -17.89 10.76 -8.10
C GLY A 470 -16.70 9.97 -8.64
N TRP A 471 -16.10 9.18 -7.75
CA TRP A 471 -14.89 8.41 -8.02
C TRP A 471 -15.08 7.36 -9.12
N GLU A 472 -16.23 6.68 -9.15
CA GLU A 472 -16.49 5.66 -10.17
C GLU A 472 -16.48 6.21 -11.59
N VAL A 473 -17.03 7.41 -11.78
CA VAL A 473 -16.99 8.11 -13.07
C VAL A 473 -15.55 8.51 -13.42
N THR A 474 -14.83 9.07 -12.45
CA THR A 474 -13.42 9.47 -12.60
C THR A 474 -12.56 8.29 -13.03
N LYS A 475 -12.69 7.15 -12.34
CA LYS A 475 -11.96 5.92 -12.63
C LYS A 475 -12.28 5.43 -14.04
N LYS A 476 -13.57 5.28 -14.36
CA LYS A 476 -14.03 4.76 -15.65
C LYS A 476 -13.53 5.59 -16.84
N VAL A 477 -13.55 6.92 -16.71
CA VAL A 477 -13.14 7.81 -17.81
C VAL A 477 -11.62 7.98 -17.84
N TYR A 478 -11.03 8.38 -16.73
CA TYR A 478 -9.64 8.87 -16.72
C TYR A 478 -8.59 7.83 -16.33
N LEU A 479 -8.97 6.75 -15.62
CA LEU A 479 -8.03 5.71 -15.20
C LEU A 479 -8.11 4.44 -16.04
N ASP A 480 -9.27 4.13 -16.61
CA ASP A 480 -9.50 2.89 -17.34
C ASP A 480 -9.40 3.09 -18.86
N ARG A 481 -9.75 4.27 -19.40
CA ARG A 481 -9.85 4.51 -20.86
C ARG A 481 -8.84 5.49 -21.45
N GLN A 482 -7.85 5.92 -20.67
CA GLN A 482 -6.92 6.96 -21.08
C GLN A 482 -5.51 6.40 -21.23
N ASN A 483 -4.91 6.57 -22.40
CA ASN A 483 -3.47 6.45 -22.64
C ASN A 483 -2.87 7.84 -22.91
N VAL A 484 -1.55 7.94 -22.86
CA VAL A 484 -0.83 9.22 -22.95
C VAL A 484 0.17 9.18 -24.10
N ARG A 485 0.06 10.10 -25.05
CA ARG A 485 1.11 10.42 -26.02
C ARG A 485 1.74 11.74 -25.64
N LEU A 486 2.94 11.69 -25.07
CA LEU A 486 3.60 12.86 -24.49
C LEU A 486 4.10 13.82 -25.57
N ASP A 487 3.91 15.12 -25.33
CA ASP A 487 4.63 16.18 -26.02
C ASP A 487 6.10 16.13 -25.58
N LEU A 488 6.92 15.59 -26.45
CA LEU A 488 8.33 15.37 -26.22
C LEU A 488 9.11 16.68 -26.00
N TRP A 489 8.71 17.79 -26.64
CA TRP A 489 9.39 19.07 -26.45
C TRP A 489 9.11 19.64 -25.05
N ARG A 490 7.86 19.56 -24.60
CA ARG A 490 7.48 19.96 -23.23
C ARG A 490 8.09 19.03 -22.18
N PHE A 491 8.07 17.73 -22.42
CA PHE A 491 8.59 16.74 -21.47
C PHE A 491 10.12 16.81 -21.34
N ARG A 492 10.84 17.10 -22.45
CA ARG A 492 12.31 17.30 -22.45
C ARG A 492 12.75 18.30 -21.38
N LYS A 493 12.00 19.40 -21.20
CA LYS A 493 12.31 20.42 -20.19
C LYS A 493 12.32 19.85 -18.77
N ARG A 494 11.41 18.91 -18.46
CA ARG A 494 11.38 18.23 -17.16
C ARG A 494 12.56 17.28 -16.98
N LEU A 495 12.89 16.50 -18.01
CA LEU A 495 14.04 15.59 -17.98
C LEU A 495 15.38 16.33 -17.82
N VAL A 496 15.60 17.41 -18.58
CA VAL A 496 16.82 18.23 -18.46
C VAL A 496 16.94 18.83 -17.05
N ARG A 497 15.83 19.35 -16.50
CA ARG A 497 15.81 19.89 -15.13
C ARG A 497 16.11 18.81 -14.08
N ALA A 498 15.52 17.62 -14.21
CA ALA A 498 15.81 16.48 -13.34
C ALA A 498 17.28 16.07 -13.41
N HIS A 499 17.84 16.00 -14.63
CA HIS A 499 19.23 15.65 -14.87
C HIS A 499 20.19 16.66 -14.22
N ALA A 500 19.98 17.95 -14.49
CA ALA A 500 20.81 19.02 -13.96
C ALA A 500 20.84 19.02 -12.42
N TYR A 501 19.69 18.82 -11.77
CA TYR A 501 19.60 18.68 -10.31
C TYR A 501 20.44 17.49 -9.80
N LEU A 502 20.33 16.33 -10.43
CA LEU A 502 21.04 15.13 -10.01
C LEU A 502 22.55 15.25 -10.19
N VAL A 503 23.00 15.84 -11.31
CA VAL A 503 24.42 16.09 -11.58
C VAL A 503 24.99 17.12 -10.60
N ALA A 504 24.30 18.24 -10.39
CA ALA A 504 24.73 19.26 -9.44
C ALA A 504 24.83 18.70 -8.02
N LYS A 505 23.84 17.90 -7.60
CA LYS A 505 23.83 17.24 -6.30
C LYS A 505 25.00 16.27 -6.13
N LYS A 506 25.33 15.48 -7.16
CA LYS A 506 26.46 14.56 -7.13
C LYS A 506 27.79 15.30 -7.04
N ARG A 507 27.94 16.44 -7.73
CA ARG A 507 29.13 17.31 -7.62
C ARG A 507 29.31 17.82 -6.19
N ASN A 508 28.25 18.34 -5.58
CA ASN A 508 28.31 18.85 -4.20
C ASN A 508 28.66 17.76 -3.19
N GLN A 509 28.18 16.52 -3.39
CA GLN A 509 28.53 15.38 -2.54
C GLN A 509 29.98 14.92 -2.67
N ASN A 510 30.64 15.18 -3.80
CA ASN A 510 32.05 14.84 -4.00
C ASN A 510 32.99 15.94 -3.49
N ALA A 511 32.47 17.15 -3.23
CA ALA A 511 33.23 18.30 -2.74
C ALA A 511 33.21 18.43 -1.21
N GLN A 512 32.36 17.63 -0.54
CA GLN A 512 32.32 17.43 0.92
C GLN A 512 33.03 16.13 1.25
#